data_AF-A0A7X5E500-F1
#
_entry.id   AF-A0A7X5E500-F1
#
_cell.length_a   1.000
_cell.length_b   1.000
_cell.length_c   1.000
_cell.angle_alpha   90.00
_cell.angle_beta   90.00
_cell.angle_gamma   90.00
#
_symmetry.space_group_name_H-M   'P 1'
#
loop_
_entity.id
_entity.type
_entity.pdbx_description
1 polymer ?
#
loop_
_entity_poly.entity_id
_entity_poly.type
_entity_poly.pdbx_seq_one_letter_code
_entity_poly.pdbx_strand_id
1 'polypeptide(L)'
;MNSFISRVGGKRLLRGQITDRFPTEGVERYVEVFGGAGWVLFHKPRHAAEEIFNDLDGELVNLFRVMKYHAGELARELDSLPVSREIYLDKRSLRTCTGLTDIQRAARYFYLVKTSFGSDIHSFGGKFVDLPAAVDRFPAVQERLRRVLIEHKDCCELIR
;
A
#
# COMPACT_ATOMS: atom_id res chain seq x y z
N MET A 1 -10.63 5.82 6.61
CA MET A 1 -10.45 4.36 6.73
C MET A 1 -9.03 3.99 7.20
N ASN A 2 -8.77 2.73 7.54
CA ASN A 2 -7.40 2.25 7.79
C ASN A 2 -6.69 1.92 6.48
N SER A 3 -5.36 2.03 6.46
CA SER A 3 -4.57 1.54 5.34
C SER A 3 -4.79 0.04 5.12
N PHE A 4 -4.61 -0.40 3.88
CA PHE A 4 -4.66 -1.80 3.47
C PHE A 4 -3.32 -2.52 3.69
N ILE A 5 -2.23 -1.78 3.80
CA ILE A 5 -0.87 -2.28 4.04
C ILE A 5 -0.25 -1.67 5.31
N SER A 6 0.73 -2.34 5.88
CA SER A 6 1.54 -1.86 7.00
C SER A 6 2.98 -1.65 6.56
N ARG A 7 3.63 -0.64 7.15
CA ARG A 7 5.06 -0.34 6.99
C ARG A 7 5.65 0.17 8.29
N VAL A 8 6.95 -0.02 8.44
CA VAL A 8 7.76 0.66 9.46
C VAL A 8 7.58 2.17 9.31
N GLY A 9 7.43 2.87 10.44
CA GLY A 9 7.18 4.32 10.46
C GLY A 9 5.72 4.74 10.22
N GLY A 10 4.78 3.79 10.15
CA GLY A 10 3.37 4.07 9.90
C GLY A 10 2.72 5.01 10.91
N LYS A 11 2.15 6.12 10.43
CA LYS A 11 1.53 7.18 11.25
C LYS A 11 0.10 6.87 11.71
N ARG A 12 -0.25 5.60 11.93
CA ARG A 12 -1.62 5.17 12.28
C ARG A 12 -2.19 5.89 13.50
N LEU A 13 -1.40 6.01 14.57
CA LEU A 13 -1.82 6.63 15.82
C LEU A 13 -1.78 8.16 15.77
N LEU A 14 -0.94 8.73 14.89
CA LEU A 14 -0.73 10.18 14.77
C LEU A 14 -1.59 10.83 13.69
N ARG A 15 -2.19 10.06 12.77
CA ARG A 15 -2.92 10.60 11.61
C ARG A 15 -4.00 11.63 11.97
N GLY A 16 -4.69 11.48 13.11
CA GLY A 16 -5.70 12.44 13.56
C GLY A 16 -5.05 13.79 13.89
N GLN A 17 -4.07 13.77 14.80
CA GLN A 17 -3.30 14.97 15.19
C GLN A 17 -2.60 15.64 14.00
N ILE A 18 -2.18 14.86 13.00
CA ILE A 18 -1.59 15.40 11.77
C ILE A 18 -2.67 16.13 10.95
N THR A 19 -3.80 15.48 10.67
CA THR A 19 -4.86 16.10 9.87
C THR A 19 -5.52 17.29 10.55
N ASP A 20 -5.56 17.32 11.89
CA ASP A 20 -6.13 18.44 12.64
C ASP A 20 -5.27 19.71 12.52
N ARG A 21 -4.02 19.58 12.04
CA ARG A 21 -3.10 20.70 11.76
C ARG A 21 -3.10 21.11 10.29
N PHE A 22 -3.86 20.43 9.43
CA PHE A 22 -3.97 20.84 8.03
C PHE A 22 -4.74 22.15 7.92
N PRO A 23 -4.46 22.98 6.90
CA PRO A 23 -5.29 24.14 6.60
C PRO A 23 -6.76 23.72 6.40
N THR A 24 -7.68 24.46 6.98
CA THR A 24 -9.12 24.13 6.93
C THR A 24 -9.79 24.55 5.63
N GLU A 25 -9.22 25.54 4.93
CA GLU A 25 -9.77 26.13 3.71
C GLU A 25 -8.67 26.35 2.67
N GLY A 26 -9.03 26.35 1.39
CA GLY A 26 -8.13 26.70 0.28
C GLY A 26 -7.11 25.63 -0.12
N VAL A 27 -7.23 24.38 0.35
CA VAL A 27 -6.34 23.29 -0.09
C VAL A 27 -6.83 22.71 -1.43
N GLU A 28 -6.20 23.15 -2.51
CA GLU A 28 -6.50 22.63 -3.86
C GLU A 28 -5.84 21.27 -4.13
N ARG A 29 -4.61 21.09 -3.63
CA ARG A 29 -3.81 19.89 -3.84
C ARG A 29 -3.23 19.36 -2.53
N TYR A 30 -3.34 18.06 -2.32
CA TYR A 30 -2.72 17.32 -1.24
C TYR A 30 -1.70 16.33 -1.80
N VAL A 31 -0.49 16.34 -1.27
CA VAL A 31 0.62 15.49 -1.74
C VAL A 31 1.20 14.71 -0.57
N GLU A 32 1.08 13.38 -0.62
CA GLU A 32 1.88 12.47 0.20
C GLU A 32 3.22 12.25 -0.48
N VAL A 33 4.21 13.06 -0.12
CA VAL A 33 5.55 13.01 -0.71
C VAL A 33 6.27 11.70 -0.37
N PHE A 34 6.11 11.24 0.87
CA PHE A 34 6.63 9.98 1.41
C PHE A 34 5.48 9.08 1.83
N GLY A 35 4.81 8.51 0.84
CA GLY A 35 3.52 7.86 1.00
C GLY A 35 3.51 6.73 2.01
N GLY A 36 4.53 5.87 2.00
CA GLY A 36 4.60 4.71 2.87
C GLY A 36 3.30 3.90 2.85
N ALA A 37 2.75 3.61 4.03
CA ALA A 37 1.45 2.93 4.11
C ALA A 37 0.23 3.86 3.87
N GLY A 38 0.40 5.14 3.57
CA GLY A 38 -0.70 6.07 3.26
C GLY A 38 -1.65 6.34 4.44
N TRP A 39 -1.15 6.26 5.68
CA TRP A 39 -2.01 6.36 6.87
C TRP A 39 -2.74 7.70 6.99
N VAL A 40 -2.13 8.80 6.52
CA VAL A 40 -2.74 10.13 6.54
C VAL A 40 -3.69 10.26 5.35
N LEU A 41 -3.26 9.90 4.13
CA LEU A 41 -4.15 9.79 2.95
C LEU A 41 -5.47 9.07 3.25
N PHE A 42 -5.40 7.85 3.78
CA PHE A 42 -6.59 7.04 4.06
C PHE A 42 -7.42 7.55 5.25
N HIS A 43 -6.90 8.44 6.08
CA HIS A 43 -7.60 8.89 7.29
C HIS A 43 -8.91 9.59 6.97
N LYS A 44 -8.89 10.49 5.99
CA LYS A 44 -10.06 11.25 5.50
C LYS A 44 -10.57 10.65 4.17
N PRO A 45 -11.87 10.80 3.84
CA PRO A 45 -12.39 10.37 2.54
C PRO A 45 -11.74 11.15 1.38
N ARG A 46 -11.35 12.40 1.62
CA ARG A 46 -10.61 13.26 0.70
C ARG A 46 -9.97 14.40 1.49
N HIS A 47 -8.74 14.79 1.16
CA HIS A 47 -8.02 15.93 1.74
C HIS A 47 -8.10 17.20 0.88
N ALA A 48 -8.14 17.04 -0.44
CA ALA A 48 -8.11 18.17 -1.39
C ALA A 48 -8.78 17.80 -2.72
N ALA A 49 -8.94 18.79 -3.62
CA ALA A 49 -9.49 18.53 -4.94
C ALA A 49 -8.63 17.54 -5.73
N GLU A 50 -7.31 17.68 -5.65
CA GLU A 50 -6.33 16.76 -6.21
C GLU A 50 -5.54 16.10 -5.07
N GLU A 51 -5.46 14.77 -5.08
CA GLU A 51 -4.63 14.01 -4.13
C GLU A 51 -3.55 13.25 -4.89
N ILE A 52 -2.31 13.36 -4.46
CA ILE A 52 -1.15 12.69 -5.07
C ILE A 52 -0.51 11.81 -4.01
N PHE A 53 -0.34 10.52 -4.33
CA PHE A 53 0.47 9.58 -3.57
C PHE A 53 1.79 9.37 -4.30
N ASN A 54 2.91 9.60 -3.62
CA ASN A 54 4.25 9.34 -4.13
C ASN A 54 5.05 8.52 -3.12
N ASP A 55 5.91 7.64 -3.61
CA ASP A 55 6.97 7.03 -2.80
C ASP A 55 8.15 6.67 -3.72
N LEU A 56 9.34 6.53 -3.15
CA LEU A 56 10.52 6.10 -3.89
C LEU A 56 10.55 4.57 -4.09
N ASP A 57 9.88 3.82 -3.20
CA ASP A 57 9.83 2.36 -3.28
C ASP A 57 8.91 1.89 -4.42
N GLY A 58 9.54 1.43 -5.51
CA GLY A 58 8.82 0.99 -6.70
C GLY A 58 7.92 -0.23 -6.49
N GLU A 59 8.17 -1.10 -5.51
CA GLU A 59 7.26 -2.22 -5.20
C GLU A 59 6.00 -1.70 -4.50
N LEU A 60 6.15 -0.70 -3.64
CA LEU A 60 5.02 -0.02 -2.99
C LEU A 60 4.18 0.75 -3.99
N VAL A 61 4.82 1.54 -4.86
CA VAL A 61 4.11 2.29 -5.90
C VAL A 61 3.39 1.33 -6.85
N ASN A 62 4.04 0.23 -7.26
CA ASN A 62 3.40 -0.81 -8.06
C ASN A 62 2.16 -1.39 -7.35
N LEU A 63 2.24 -1.70 -6.05
CA LEU A 63 1.10 -2.18 -5.28
C LEU A 63 -0.05 -1.15 -5.25
N PHE A 64 0.22 0.13 -5.00
CA PHE A 64 -0.82 1.16 -5.00
C PHE A 64 -1.45 1.31 -6.40
N ARG A 65 -0.65 1.25 -7.47
CA ARG A 65 -1.12 1.32 -8.85
C ARG A 65 -2.03 0.14 -9.20
N VAL A 66 -1.59 -1.09 -8.89
CA VAL A 66 -2.39 -2.30 -9.10
C VAL A 66 -3.65 -2.28 -8.23
N MET A 67 -3.57 -1.83 -6.97
CA MET A 67 -4.75 -1.68 -6.12
C MET A 67 -5.76 -0.68 -6.69
N LYS A 68 -5.31 0.39 -7.35
CA LYS A 68 -6.19 1.37 -7.99
C LYS A 68 -6.87 0.82 -9.25
N TYR A 69 -6.13 0.18 -10.15
CA TYR A 69 -6.62 -0.17 -11.48
C TYR A 69 -7.05 -1.63 -11.65
N HIS A 70 -6.50 -2.55 -10.84
CA HIS A 70 -6.63 -4.00 -11.01
C HIS A 70 -6.84 -4.72 -9.67
N ALA A 71 -7.58 -4.11 -8.73
CA ALA A 71 -7.81 -4.71 -7.40
C ALA A 71 -8.41 -6.12 -7.46
N GLY A 72 -9.32 -6.37 -8.41
CA GLY A 72 -9.93 -7.69 -8.62
C GLY A 72 -8.94 -8.75 -9.09
N GLU A 73 -7.98 -8.38 -9.96
CA GLU A 73 -6.93 -9.30 -10.39
C GLU A 73 -5.94 -9.57 -9.27
N LEU A 74 -5.58 -8.54 -8.50
CA LEU A 74 -4.75 -8.69 -7.31
C LEU A 74 -5.40 -9.59 -6.25
N ALA A 75 -6.71 -9.46 -6.06
CA ALA A 75 -7.48 -10.33 -5.19
C ALA A 75 -7.40 -11.79 -5.66
N ARG A 76 -7.59 -12.06 -6.95
CA ARG A 76 -7.50 -13.41 -7.52
C ARG A 76 -6.10 -14.02 -7.41
N GLU A 77 -5.05 -13.24 -7.60
CA GLU A 77 -3.66 -13.70 -7.43
C GLU A 77 -3.30 -14.02 -5.97
N LEU A 78 -4.01 -13.43 -5.01
CA LEU A 78 -3.85 -13.69 -3.59
C LEU A 78 -4.81 -14.76 -3.06
N ASP A 79 -5.86 -15.07 -3.82
CA ASP A 79 -6.88 -16.03 -3.43
C ASP A 79 -6.27 -17.42 -3.24
N SER A 80 -6.74 -18.12 -2.21
CA SER A 80 -6.30 -19.48 -1.86
C SER A 80 -4.78 -19.65 -1.61
N LEU A 81 -3.99 -18.59 -1.46
CA LEU A 81 -2.58 -18.71 -1.07
C LEU A 81 -2.48 -19.16 0.40
N PRO A 82 -1.89 -20.34 0.70
CA PRO A 82 -1.76 -20.77 2.07
C PRO A 82 -0.71 -19.94 2.79
N VAL A 83 -1.04 -19.49 4.00
CA VAL A 83 -0.09 -18.80 4.87
C VAL A 83 0.83 -19.84 5.51
N SER A 84 1.98 -20.05 4.88
CA SER A 84 3.01 -20.95 5.40
C SER A 84 4.41 -20.34 5.27
N ARG A 85 5.35 -20.86 6.07
CA ARG A 85 6.76 -20.48 5.98
C ARG A 85 7.36 -20.84 4.62
N GLU A 86 6.99 -21.99 4.06
CA GLU A 86 7.47 -22.45 2.75
C GLU A 86 7.08 -21.47 1.65
N ILE A 87 5.77 -21.15 1.53
CA ILE A 87 5.29 -20.18 0.54
C ILE A 87 5.91 -18.80 0.76
N TYR A 88 6.13 -18.39 2.01
CA TYR A 88 6.84 -17.14 2.30
C TYR A 88 8.27 -17.14 1.74
N LEU A 89 9.02 -18.22 1.94
CA LEU A 89 10.38 -18.34 1.44
C LEU A 89 10.42 -18.37 -0.09
N ASP A 90 9.45 -19.05 -0.73
CA ASP A 90 9.31 -19.05 -2.19
C ASP A 90 8.99 -17.66 -2.75
N LYS A 91 8.00 -16.96 -2.18
CA LYS A 91 7.68 -15.59 -2.59
C LYS A 91 8.85 -14.64 -2.34
N ARG A 92 9.66 -14.88 -1.31
CA ARG A 92 10.85 -14.09 -1.01
C ARG A 92 11.98 -14.34 -2.00
N SER A 93 12.21 -15.59 -2.40
CA SER A 93 13.24 -15.93 -3.40
C SER A 93 12.93 -15.30 -4.76
N LEU A 94 11.64 -15.14 -5.08
CA LEU A 94 11.18 -14.47 -6.29
C LEU A 94 11.40 -12.96 -6.31
N ARG A 95 11.92 -12.31 -5.25
CA ARG A 95 12.11 -10.84 -5.23
C ARG A 95 13.01 -10.34 -6.35
N THR A 96 14.01 -11.12 -6.73
CA THR A 96 14.96 -10.80 -7.81
C THR A 96 14.54 -11.37 -9.17
N CYS A 97 13.41 -12.07 -9.23
CA CYS A 97 12.90 -12.66 -10.47
C CYS A 97 12.44 -11.55 -11.43
N THR A 98 12.93 -11.62 -12.67
CA THR A 98 12.49 -10.77 -13.78
C THR A 98 11.36 -11.44 -14.56
N GLY A 99 10.51 -10.65 -15.22
CA GLY A 99 9.44 -11.18 -16.09
C GLY A 99 8.10 -11.44 -15.38
N LEU A 100 7.99 -11.16 -14.09
CA LEU A 100 6.70 -11.13 -13.40
C LEU A 100 5.86 -9.93 -13.87
N THR A 101 4.55 -10.14 -14.00
CA THR A 101 3.62 -9.03 -14.25
C THR A 101 3.56 -8.09 -13.05
N ASP A 102 3.11 -6.86 -13.26
CA ASP A 102 2.89 -5.90 -12.17
C ASP A 102 1.93 -6.43 -11.10
N ILE A 103 0.89 -7.18 -11.50
CA ILE A 103 -0.07 -7.80 -10.57
C ILE A 103 0.63 -8.88 -9.74
N GLN A 104 1.43 -9.75 -10.34
CA GLN A 104 2.18 -10.78 -9.62
C GLN A 104 3.22 -10.18 -8.67
N ARG A 105 3.90 -9.09 -9.07
CA ARG A 105 4.81 -8.34 -8.21
C ARG A 105 4.07 -7.74 -7.01
N ALA A 106 2.91 -7.13 -7.24
CA ALA A 106 2.06 -6.55 -6.19
C ALA A 106 1.54 -7.63 -5.23
N ALA A 107 1.08 -8.78 -5.73
CA ALA A 107 0.61 -9.91 -4.94
C ALA A 107 1.74 -10.47 -4.06
N ARG A 108 2.91 -10.73 -4.65
CA ARG A 108 4.12 -11.15 -3.93
C ARG A 108 4.47 -10.15 -2.82
N TYR A 109 4.55 -8.87 -3.16
CA TYR A 109 4.93 -7.82 -2.21
C TYR A 109 3.92 -7.71 -1.05
N PHE A 110 2.62 -7.71 -1.35
CA PHE A 110 1.55 -7.68 -0.35
C PHE A 110 1.58 -8.92 0.56
N TYR A 111 1.72 -10.11 -0.02
CA TYR A 111 1.81 -11.36 0.73
C TYR A 111 2.97 -11.34 1.72
N LEU A 112 4.17 -10.95 1.25
CA LEU A 112 5.36 -10.84 2.10
C LEU A 112 5.12 -9.86 3.26
N VAL A 113 4.63 -8.65 2.98
CA VAL A 113 4.38 -7.64 4.02
C VAL A 113 3.38 -8.13 5.08
N LYS A 114 2.34 -8.86 4.68
CA LYS A 114 1.32 -9.40 5.59
C LYS A 114 1.82 -10.55 6.44
N THR A 115 2.63 -11.42 5.85
CA THR A 115 3.11 -12.65 6.50
C THR A 115 4.45 -12.49 7.20
N SER A 116 5.10 -11.32 7.09
CA SER A 116 6.33 -11.02 7.81
C SER A 116 6.15 -10.60 9.27
N PHE A 117 7.20 -10.80 10.07
CA PHE A 117 7.32 -10.22 11.40
C PHE A 117 7.42 -8.70 11.30
N GLY A 118 6.55 -7.97 12.00
CA GLY A 118 6.58 -6.50 11.96
C GLY A 118 6.42 -5.85 10.58
N SER A 119 5.98 -6.60 9.56
CA SER A 119 5.96 -6.16 8.15
C SER A 119 7.35 -5.80 7.60
N ASP A 120 8.39 -6.46 8.08
CA ASP A 120 9.79 -6.20 7.71
C ASP A 120 10.21 -6.80 6.37
N ILE A 121 9.40 -7.65 5.74
CA ILE A 121 9.70 -8.42 4.50
C ILE A 121 10.98 -9.29 4.54
N HIS A 122 11.60 -9.42 5.71
CA HIS A 122 12.88 -10.11 5.92
C HIS A 122 12.74 -11.35 6.80
N SER A 123 11.68 -11.42 7.61
CA SER A 123 11.47 -12.48 8.58
C SER A 123 10.04 -12.99 8.49
N PHE A 124 9.82 -14.30 8.47
CA PHE A 124 8.46 -14.86 8.53
C PHE A 124 7.85 -14.58 9.91
N GLY A 125 6.60 -14.12 9.95
CA GLY A 125 5.94 -13.65 11.16
C GLY A 125 5.51 -14.75 12.12
N GLY A 126 5.36 -15.99 11.65
CA GLY A 126 5.01 -17.13 12.50
C GLY A 126 3.64 -17.05 13.17
N LYS A 127 2.76 -16.17 12.69
CA LYS A 127 1.41 -15.95 13.23
C LYS A 127 0.36 -16.17 12.14
N PHE A 128 -0.85 -16.52 12.56
CA PHE A 128 -1.98 -16.58 11.66
C PHE A 128 -2.23 -15.21 11.00
N VAL A 129 -2.47 -15.22 9.70
CA VAL A 129 -2.84 -14.05 8.90
C VAL A 129 -4.08 -14.41 8.12
N ASP A 130 -5.16 -13.66 8.35
CA ASP A 130 -6.38 -13.78 7.57
C ASP A 130 -6.22 -13.00 6.26
N LEU A 131 -5.66 -13.67 5.24
CA LEU A 131 -5.52 -13.09 3.90
C LEU A 131 -6.87 -12.80 3.24
N PRO A 132 -7.88 -13.70 3.28
CA PRO A 132 -9.22 -13.40 2.77
C PRO A 132 -9.80 -12.11 3.35
N ALA A 133 -9.79 -11.94 4.67
CA ALA A 133 -10.31 -10.71 5.30
C ALA A 133 -9.51 -9.45 4.90
N ALA A 134 -8.22 -9.60 4.53
CA ALA A 134 -7.43 -8.50 4.00
C ALA A 134 -7.83 -8.16 2.55
N VAL A 135 -8.12 -9.17 1.74
CA VAL A 135 -8.56 -9.06 0.34
C VAL A 135 -9.97 -8.50 0.24
N ASP A 136 -10.87 -8.84 1.15
CA ASP A 136 -12.26 -8.32 1.22
C ASP A 136 -12.33 -6.79 1.30
N ARG A 137 -11.26 -6.15 1.78
CA ARG A 137 -11.16 -4.69 1.88
C ARG A 137 -10.76 -4.01 0.58
N PHE A 138 -10.28 -4.75 -0.42
CA PHE A 138 -9.74 -4.18 -1.66
C PHE A 138 -10.74 -3.31 -2.42
N PRO A 139 -12.02 -3.68 -2.59
CA PRO A 139 -12.98 -2.82 -3.30
C PRO A 139 -13.11 -1.43 -2.67
N ALA A 140 -13.17 -1.35 -1.34
CA ALA A 140 -13.25 -0.07 -0.63
C ALA A 140 -11.97 0.77 -0.78
N VAL A 141 -10.81 0.11 -0.80
CA VAL A 141 -9.51 0.77 -1.00
C VAL A 141 -9.38 1.28 -2.43
N GLN A 142 -9.79 0.47 -3.41
CA GLN A 142 -9.80 0.83 -4.82
C GLN A 142 -10.65 2.07 -5.07
N GLU A 143 -11.87 2.12 -4.54
CA GLU A 143 -12.74 3.29 -4.68
C GLU A 143 -12.11 4.53 -4.02
N ARG A 144 -11.50 4.37 -2.83
CA ARG A 144 -10.80 5.49 -2.18
C ARG A 144 -9.63 6.03 -2.99
N LEU A 145 -8.92 5.17 -3.73
CA LEU A 145 -7.79 5.55 -4.57
C LEU A 145 -8.20 6.06 -5.96
N ARG A 146 -9.48 5.95 -6.34
CA ARG A 146 -9.96 6.29 -7.69
C ARG A 146 -9.57 7.70 -8.15
N ARG A 147 -9.60 8.67 -7.22
CA ARG A 147 -9.24 10.08 -7.47
C ARG A 147 -7.84 10.47 -7.01
N VAL A 148 -7.01 9.50 -6.65
CA VAL A 148 -5.63 9.73 -6.20
C VAL A 148 -4.68 9.49 -7.36
N LEU A 149 -3.86 10.47 -7.71
CA LEU A 149 -2.75 10.31 -8.65
C LEU A 149 -1.64 9.51 -7.96
N ILE A 150 -1.02 8.59 -8.69
CA ILE A 150 0.05 7.74 -8.15
C ILE A 150 1.33 8.05 -8.93
N GLU A 151 2.33 8.55 -8.23
CA GLU A 151 3.63 8.96 -8.74
C GLU A 151 4.75 8.07 -8.19
N HIS A 152 5.85 7.99 -8.95
CA HIS A 152 7.09 7.32 -8.56
C HIS A 152 8.28 8.24 -8.84
N LYS A 153 8.44 9.27 -8.02
CA LYS A 153 9.47 10.30 -8.19
C LYS A 153 10.27 10.50 -6.90
N ASP A 154 11.48 11.03 -7.07
CA ASP A 154 12.18 11.65 -5.96
C ASP A 154 11.34 12.77 -5.35
N CYS A 155 11.42 12.91 -4.03
CA CYS A 155 10.59 13.84 -3.28
C CYS A 155 10.82 15.30 -3.68
N CYS A 156 12.08 15.67 -3.98
CA CYS A 156 12.43 17.03 -4.38
C CYS A 156 11.98 17.33 -5.81
N GLU A 157 11.97 16.34 -6.70
CA GLU A 157 11.47 16.51 -8.07
C GLU A 157 9.94 16.61 -8.13
N LEU A 158 9.24 15.94 -7.21
CA LEU A 158 7.78 15.95 -7.15
C LEU A 158 7.20 17.33 -6.78
N ILE A 159 7.89 18.07 -5.90
CA ILE A 159 7.38 19.32 -5.31
C ILE A 159 7.97 20.59 -5.94
N ARG A 160 8.70 20.45 -7.04
CA ARG A 160 9.13 21.58 -7.89
C ARG A 160 7.95 22.13 -8.68
#